data_AF-A0A4R5VLE0-F1
#
_entry.id   AF-A0A4R5VLE0-F1
#
_cell.length_a   1.000
_cell.length_b   1.000
_cell.length_c   1.000
_cell.angle_alpha   90.00
_cell.angle_beta   90.00
_cell.angle_gamma   90.00
#
_symmetry.space_group_name_H-M   'P 1'
#
loop_
_entity.id
_entity.type
_entity.pdbx_description
1 polymer ?
#
loop_
_entity_poly.entity_id
_entity_poly.type
_entity_poly.pdbx_seq_one_letter_code
_entity_poly.pdbx_strand_id
1 'polypeptide(L)'
;MYHRLWLIVNTALVVILTVYIWIISPHDSSSVVLAQLLAQIAVIFFIVNVNMYFIFLVIRNTSQRNVKIRLAKFSRALMKWHIKIGVSATILILAHALINLSKVGPLVGYTHVKFVSGYLAILMLSVTLFAGYLRYKKSSGFRRKFHLTSAMILLAAFLIHIFVLLN
;
A
#
# COMPACT_ATOMS: atom_id res chain seq x y z
N MET A 1 -16.04 -19.77 -5.15
CA MET A 1 -14.76 -19.97 -4.46
C MET A 1 -13.85 -18.75 -4.52
N TYR A 2 -13.53 -18.20 -5.70
CA TYR A 2 -12.56 -17.10 -5.85
C TYR A 2 -12.79 -15.85 -4.96
N HIS A 3 -14.04 -15.44 -4.72
CA HIS A 3 -14.33 -14.28 -3.87
C HIS A 3 -14.08 -14.55 -2.37
N ARG A 4 -14.34 -15.78 -1.89
CA ARG A 4 -14.07 -16.18 -0.50
C ARG A 4 -12.57 -16.28 -0.27
N LEU A 5 -11.85 -16.87 -1.23
CA LEU A 5 -10.39 -16.92 -1.21
C LEU A 5 -9.78 -15.52 -1.18
N TRP A 6 -10.25 -14.60 -2.03
CA TRP A 6 -9.77 -13.20 -2.05
C TRP A 6 -10.01 -12.49 -0.70
N LEU A 7 -11.17 -12.68 -0.07
CA LEU A 7 -11.45 -12.13 1.26
C LEU A 7 -10.50 -12.70 2.32
N ILE A 8 -10.37 -14.03 2.36
CA ILE A 8 -9.49 -14.72 3.32
C ILE A 8 -8.04 -14.26 3.16
N VAL A 9 -7.54 -14.19 1.93
CA VAL A 9 -6.16 -13.74 1.65
C VAL A 9 -5.94 -12.30 2.11
N ASN A 10 -6.89 -11.39 1.89
CA ASN A 10 -6.75 -10.01 2.35
C ASN A 10 -6.80 -9.87 3.87
N THR A 11 -7.74 -10.56 4.51
CA THR A 11 -7.83 -10.56 5.98
C THR A 11 -6.58 -11.18 6.59
N ALA A 12 -6.13 -12.33 6.09
CA ALA A 12 -4.89 -12.96 6.53
C ALA A 12 -3.68 -12.04 6.31
N LEU A 13 -3.57 -11.39 5.16
CA LEU A 13 -2.50 -10.44 4.88
C LEU A 13 -2.46 -9.29 5.89
N VAL A 14 -3.61 -8.68 6.18
CA VAL A 14 -3.68 -7.59 7.18
C VAL A 14 -3.27 -8.08 8.57
N VAL A 15 -3.80 -9.22 9.01
CA VAL A 15 -3.49 -9.80 10.32
C VAL A 15 -2.00 -10.17 10.43
N ILE A 16 -1.47 -10.90 9.43
CA ILE A 16 -0.06 -11.33 9.40
C ILE A 16 0.86 -10.11 9.41
N LEU A 17 0.59 -9.09 8.58
CA LEU A 17 1.43 -7.90 8.53
C LEU A 17 1.38 -7.13 9.85
N THR A 18 0.22 -7.06 10.50
CA THR A 18 0.07 -6.39 11.80
C THR A 18 0.90 -7.11 12.86
N VAL A 19 0.74 -8.42 12.99
CA VAL A 19 1.49 -9.25 13.96
C VAL A 19 2.99 -9.24 13.66
N TYR A 20 3.38 -9.36 12.40
CA TYR A 20 4.78 -9.35 11.96
C TYR A 20 5.49 -8.04 12.36
N ILE A 21 4.86 -6.89 12.08
CA ILE A 21 5.43 -5.58 12.43
C ILE A 21 5.60 -5.46 13.95
N TRP A 22 4.62 -5.90 14.74
CA TRP A 22 4.66 -5.83 16.21
C TRP A 22 5.69 -6.77 16.84
N ILE A 23 5.98 -7.94 16.27
CA ILE A 23 6.94 -8.88 16.87
C ILE A 23 8.39 -8.49 16.57
N ILE A 24 8.66 -7.99 15.36
CA ILE A 24 10.03 -7.84 14.85
C ILE A 24 10.60 -6.45 15.13
N SER A 25 9.75 -5.46 15.40
CA SER A 25 10.20 -4.09 15.56
C SER A 25 10.51 -3.76 17.03
N PRO A 26 11.68 -3.19 17.34
CA PRO A 26 11.99 -2.76 18.71
C PRO A 26 11.09 -1.60 19.15
N HIS A 27 10.69 -1.58 20.43
CA HIS A 27 9.77 -0.58 21.00
C HIS A 27 10.49 0.40 21.94
N ASP A 28 11.68 0.83 21.54
CA ASP A 28 12.63 1.51 22.43
C ASP A 28 12.23 2.95 22.78
N SER A 29 11.33 3.56 22.00
CA SER A 29 10.80 4.90 22.31
C SER A 29 9.38 5.11 21.80
N SER A 30 8.64 6.00 22.46
CA SER A 30 7.28 6.39 22.05
C SER A 30 7.21 6.90 20.61
N SER A 31 8.26 7.59 20.14
CA SER A 31 8.34 8.05 18.75
C SER A 31 8.47 6.90 17.75
N VAL A 32 9.25 5.86 18.08
CA VAL A 32 9.40 4.67 17.23
C VAL A 32 8.10 3.85 17.20
N VAL A 33 7.42 3.71 18.35
CA VAL A 33 6.09 3.09 18.43
C VAL A 33 5.08 3.85 17.58
N LEU A 34 5.08 5.19 17.63
CA LEU A 34 4.22 6.02 16.78
C LEU A 34 4.53 5.78 15.29
N ALA A 35 5.81 5.70 14.92
CA ALA A 35 6.20 5.42 13.54
C ALA A 35 5.69 4.04 13.06
N GLN A 36 5.71 3.02 13.92
CA GLN A 36 5.17 1.69 13.62
C GLN A 36 3.64 1.74 13.45
N LEU A 37 2.93 2.44 14.33
CA LEU A 37 1.48 2.61 14.21
C LEU A 37 1.10 3.33 12.92
N LEU A 38 1.81 4.40 12.56
CA LEU A 38 1.63 5.13 11.31
C LEU A 38 1.84 4.21 10.10
N ALA A 39 2.87 3.36 10.13
CA ALA A 39 3.10 2.36 9.09
C ALA A 39 1.94 1.38 8.99
N GLN A 40 1.45 0.83 10.10
CA GLN A 40 0.35 -0.13 10.09
C GLN A 40 -0.93 0.45 9.48
N ILE A 41 -1.31 1.66 9.87
CA ILE A 41 -2.47 2.34 9.29
C ILE A 41 -2.25 2.60 7.80
N ALA A 42 -1.05 3.03 7.41
CA ALA A 42 -0.68 3.23 6.01
C ALA A 42 -0.76 1.92 5.19
N VAL A 43 -0.31 0.80 5.73
CA VAL A 43 -0.41 -0.53 5.10
C VAL A 43 -1.86 -0.88 4.82
N ILE A 44 -2.76 -0.67 5.79
CA ILE A 44 -4.20 -0.93 5.60
C ILE A 44 -4.74 -0.08 4.45
N PHE A 45 -4.45 1.23 4.45
CA PHE A 45 -4.91 2.12 3.37
C PHE A 45 -4.30 1.75 2.01
N PHE A 46 -3.04 1.34 1.98
CA PHE A 46 -2.35 0.89 0.78
C PHE A 46 -2.99 -0.38 0.22
N ILE A 47 -3.24 -1.39 1.06
CA ILE A 47 -3.91 -2.64 0.67
C ILE A 47 -5.30 -2.34 0.12
N VAL A 48 -6.10 -1.49 0.78
CA VAL A 48 -7.42 -1.09 0.28
C VAL A 48 -7.32 -0.45 -1.12
N ASN A 49 -6.30 0.38 -1.37
CA ASN A 49 -6.08 1.01 -2.66
C ASN A 49 -5.70 0.00 -3.75
N VAL A 50 -4.74 -0.88 -3.48
CA VAL A 50 -4.27 -1.91 -4.42
C VAL A 50 -5.39 -2.90 -4.76
N ASN A 51 -6.27 -3.19 -3.80
CA ASN A 51 -7.39 -4.11 -3.99
C ASN A 51 -8.38 -3.71 -5.07
N MET A 52 -8.45 -2.44 -5.44
CA MET A 52 -9.26 -1.99 -6.58
C MET A 52 -8.96 -2.79 -7.86
N TYR A 53 -7.69 -3.10 -8.12
CA TYR A 53 -7.31 -3.90 -9.28
C TYR A 53 -7.87 -5.33 -9.19
N PHE A 54 -7.67 -6.00 -8.04
CA PHE A 54 -8.14 -7.37 -7.83
C PHE A 54 -9.68 -7.47 -7.89
N ILE A 55 -10.40 -6.48 -7.36
CA ILE A 55 -11.86 -6.40 -7.47
C ILE A 55 -12.28 -6.36 -8.95
N PHE A 56 -11.65 -5.51 -9.77
CA PHE A 56 -11.94 -5.46 -11.20
C PHE A 56 -11.57 -6.75 -11.94
N LEU A 57 -10.49 -7.42 -11.54
CA LEU A 57 -10.10 -8.72 -12.09
C LEU A 57 -11.16 -9.80 -11.79
N VAL A 58 -11.65 -9.87 -10.56
CA VAL A 58 -12.72 -10.80 -10.16
C VAL A 58 -14.02 -10.48 -10.90
N ILE A 59 -14.39 -9.21 -11.04
CA ILE A 59 -15.56 -8.79 -11.83
C ILE A 59 -15.46 -9.28 -13.27
N ARG A 60 -14.28 -9.17 -13.90
CA ARG A 60 -14.07 -9.58 -15.30
C ARG A 60 -14.19 -11.10 -15.47
N ASN A 61 -13.65 -11.87 -14.54
CA ASN A 61 -13.49 -13.32 -14.69
C ASN A 61 -14.64 -14.14 -14.07
N THR A 62 -15.50 -13.55 -13.24
CA THR A 62 -16.62 -14.28 -12.65
C THR A 62 -17.79 -14.46 -13.63
N SER A 63 -18.29 -15.68 -13.73
CA SER A 63 -19.54 -16.01 -14.45
C SER A 63 -20.79 -15.70 -13.61
N GLN A 64 -20.66 -15.57 -12.29
CA GLN A 64 -21.79 -15.37 -11.39
C GLN A 64 -22.30 -13.91 -11.43
N ARG A 65 -23.47 -13.69 -12.05
CA ARG A 65 -24.09 -12.37 -12.22
C ARG A 65 -24.28 -11.61 -10.89
N ASN A 66 -24.76 -12.30 -9.85
CA ASN A 66 -24.99 -11.69 -8.54
C ASN A 66 -23.70 -11.16 -7.90
N VAL A 67 -22.59 -11.91 -8.00
CA VAL A 67 -21.26 -11.48 -7.53
C VAL A 67 -20.78 -10.27 -8.33
N LYS A 68 -20.92 -10.31 -9.66
CA LYS A 68 -20.54 -9.23 -10.56
C LYS A 68 -21.24 -7.91 -10.20
N ILE A 69 -22.56 -7.95 -9.98
CA ILE A 69 -23.37 -6.77 -9.61
C ILE A 69 -22.94 -6.23 -8.25
N ARG A 70 -22.78 -7.09 -7.23
CA ARG A 70 -22.36 -6.69 -5.87
C ARG A 70 -20.98 -6.02 -5.90
N LEU A 71 -20.00 -6.65 -6.53
CA LEU A 71 -18.65 -6.10 -6.63
C LEU A 71 -18.60 -4.81 -7.46
N ALA A 72 -19.40 -4.69 -8.52
CA ALA A 72 -19.47 -3.45 -9.30
C ALA A 72 -20.09 -2.28 -8.51
N LYS A 73 -21.09 -2.54 -7.66
CA LYS A 73 -21.63 -1.54 -6.73
C LYS A 73 -20.57 -1.13 -5.71
N PHE A 74 -19.90 -2.10 -5.10
CA PHE A 74 -18.82 -1.86 -4.14
C PHE A 74 -17.65 -1.08 -4.75
N SER A 75 -17.17 -1.48 -5.93
CA SER A 75 -16.05 -0.82 -6.61
C SER A 75 -16.37 0.63 -6.98
N ARG A 76 -17.62 0.94 -7.35
CA ARG A 76 -18.06 2.33 -7.59
C ARG A 76 -18.00 3.17 -6.33
N ALA A 77 -18.41 2.63 -5.18
CA ALA A 77 -18.30 3.32 -3.90
C ALA A 77 -16.84 3.53 -3.52
N LEU A 78 -16.02 2.47 -3.58
CA LEU A 78 -14.60 2.52 -3.23
C LEU A 78 -13.82 3.47 -4.16
N MET A 79 -14.19 3.61 -5.43
CA MET A 79 -13.54 4.54 -6.36
C MET A 79 -13.69 6.01 -5.98
N LYS A 80 -14.78 6.40 -5.31
CA LYS A 80 -14.94 7.77 -4.79
C LYS A 80 -13.96 8.06 -3.65
N TRP A 81 -13.59 7.02 -2.89
CA TRP A 81 -12.70 7.12 -1.74
C TRP A 81 -11.24 6.85 -2.07
N HIS A 82 -10.95 6.10 -3.14
CA HIS A 82 -9.61 5.66 -3.54
C HIS A 82 -8.57 6.79 -3.49
N ILE A 83 -8.84 7.94 -4.13
CA ILE A 83 -7.90 9.07 -4.12
C ILE A 83 -7.68 9.59 -2.69
N LYS A 84 -8.74 9.76 -1.90
CA LYS A 84 -8.65 10.24 -0.52
C LYS A 84 -7.83 9.28 0.35
N ILE A 85 -8.12 7.99 0.28
CA ILE A 85 -7.39 6.95 1.01
C ILE A 85 -5.91 6.92 0.58
N GLY A 86 -5.63 7.02 -0.73
CA GLY A 86 -4.25 7.06 -1.24
C GLY A 86 -3.46 8.28 -0.77
N VAL A 87 -4.07 9.46 -0.74
CA VAL A 87 -3.46 10.68 -0.18
C VAL A 87 -3.24 10.53 1.32
N SER A 88 -4.22 10.04 2.08
CA SER A 88 -4.06 9.78 3.52
C SER A 88 -2.95 8.76 3.80
N ALA A 89 -2.86 7.68 3.01
CA ALA A 89 -1.77 6.70 3.12
C ALA A 89 -0.40 7.37 2.89
N THR A 90 -0.31 8.24 1.88
CA THR A 90 0.92 8.98 1.57
C THR A 90 1.35 9.85 2.73
N ILE A 91 0.44 10.59 3.36
CA ILE A 91 0.74 11.44 4.53
C ILE A 91 1.29 10.58 5.68
N LEU A 92 0.65 9.44 5.97
CA LEU A 92 1.09 8.51 7.01
C LEU A 92 2.48 7.92 6.70
N ILE A 93 2.75 7.56 5.45
CA ILE A 93 4.05 7.05 4.99
C ILE A 93 5.14 8.11 5.16
N LEU A 94 4.86 9.36 4.77
CA LEU A 94 5.83 10.46 4.90
C LEU A 94 6.13 10.76 6.38
N ALA A 95 5.12 10.76 7.25
CA ALA A 95 5.32 10.91 8.68
C ALA A 95 6.13 9.76 9.28
N HIS A 96 5.82 8.51 8.91
CA HIS A 96 6.60 7.33 9.27
C HIS A 96 8.06 7.45 8.83
N ALA A 97 8.31 7.86 7.58
CA ALA A 97 9.65 8.03 7.04
C ALA A 97 10.43 9.12 7.78
N LEU A 98 9.80 10.26 8.08
CA LEU A 98 10.42 11.38 8.80
C LEU A 98 10.86 10.99 10.21
N ILE A 99 10.01 10.27 10.96
CA ILE A 99 10.36 9.80 12.29
C ILE A 99 11.53 8.81 12.22
N ASN A 100 11.50 7.85 11.29
CA ASN A 100 12.59 6.89 11.16
C ASN A 100 13.91 7.56 10.73
N LEU A 101 13.88 8.52 9.79
CA LEU A 101 15.06 9.27 9.39
C LEU A 101 15.68 10.08 10.54
N SER A 102 14.84 10.62 11.44
CA SER A 102 15.32 11.45 12.56
C SER A 102 15.71 10.64 13.80
N LYS A 103 15.10 9.48 14.03
CA LYS A 103 15.29 8.69 15.25
C LYS A 103 16.08 7.40 15.06
N VAL A 104 15.83 6.69 13.96
CA VAL A 104 16.46 5.39 13.69
C VAL A 104 17.67 5.56 12.78
N GLY A 105 17.61 6.46 11.80
CA GLY A 105 18.68 6.74 10.84
C GLY A 105 20.04 7.04 11.49
N PRO A 106 20.13 7.91 12.51
CA PRO A 106 21.38 8.17 13.22
C PRO A 106 21.97 6.95 13.94
N LEU A 107 21.14 5.96 14.30
CA LEU A 107 21.55 4.79 15.07
C LEU A 107 22.08 3.66 14.18
N VAL A 108 21.43 3.43 13.04
CA VAL A 108 21.76 2.30 12.14
C VAL A 108 22.44 2.72 10.84
N GLY A 109 22.52 4.03 10.57
CA GLY A 109 23.07 4.59 9.34
C GLY A 109 22.03 4.75 8.22
N TYR A 110 22.17 5.83 7.46
CA TYR A 110 21.24 6.20 6.37
C TYR A 110 21.36 5.31 5.12
N THR A 111 22.47 4.60 4.98
CA THR A 111 22.71 3.66 3.86
C THR A 111 22.27 2.23 4.18
N HIS A 112 21.73 2.00 5.38
CA HIS A 112 21.25 0.69 5.80
C HIS A 112 20.15 0.18 4.85
N VAL A 113 20.15 -1.13 4.54
CA VAL A 113 19.26 -1.75 3.52
C VAL A 113 17.77 -1.43 3.74
N LYS A 114 17.33 -1.37 5.01
CA LYS A 114 15.96 -0.95 5.37
C LYS A 114 15.63 0.48 4.93
N PHE A 115 16.57 1.41 5.06
CA PHE A 115 16.41 2.80 4.59
C PHE A 115 16.45 2.88 3.06
N VAL A 116 17.42 2.19 2.43
CA VAL A 116 17.55 2.17 0.96
C VAL A 116 16.29 1.62 0.29
N SER A 117 15.75 0.51 0.79
CA SER A 117 14.46 -0.04 0.31
C SER A 117 13.28 0.92 0.57
N GLY A 118 13.31 1.68 1.67
CA GLY A 118 12.33 2.72 1.98
C GLY A 118 12.39 3.89 0.99
N TYR A 119 13.59 4.34 0.63
CA TYR A 119 13.81 5.39 -0.39
C TYR A 119 13.28 4.93 -1.74
N LEU A 120 13.56 3.68 -2.13
CA LEU A 120 13.01 3.10 -3.34
C LEU A 120 11.48 3.07 -3.31
N ALA A 121 10.86 2.67 -2.19
CA ALA A 121 9.41 2.68 -2.04
C ALA A 121 8.81 4.09 -2.14
N ILE A 122 9.43 5.11 -1.52
CA ILE A 122 9.01 6.52 -1.64
C ILE A 122 9.15 7.03 -3.07
N LEU A 123 10.24 6.69 -3.77
CA LEU A 123 10.43 7.04 -5.17
C LEU A 123 9.32 6.45 -6.05
N MET A 124 9.01 5.16 -5.87
CA MET A 124 7.94 4.48 -6.61
C MET A 124 6.55 5.02 -6.24
N LEU A 125 6.35 5.46 -4.99
CA LEU A 125 5.13 6.14 -4.55
C LEU A 125 4.95 7.46 -5.30
N SER A 126 6.00 8.28 -5.38
CA SER A 126 5.99 9.54 -6.14
C SER A 126 5.63 9.32 -7.61
N VAL A 127 6.23 8.32 -8.26
CA VAL A 127 5.88 7.95 -9.65
C VAL A 127 4.41 7.53 -9.76
N THR A 128 3.90 6.76 -8.81
CA THR A 128 2.51 6.28 -8.81
C THR A 128 1.51 7.40 -8.58
N LEU A 129 1.81 8.34 -7.68
CA LEU A 129 1.00 9.53 -7.43
C LEU A 129 0.98 10.44 -8.66
N PHE A 130 2.14 10.64 -9.30
CA PHE A 130 2.22 11.38 -10.55
C PHE A 130 1.38 10.72 -11.66
N ALA A 131 1.49 9.40 -11.84
CA ALA A 131 0.66 8.65 -12.79
C ALA A 131 -0.84 8.77 -12.46
N GLY A 132 -1.20 8.75 -11.17
CA GLY A 132 -2.55 8.94 -10.68
C GLY A 132 -3.09 10.34 -10.98
N TYR A 133 -2.28 11.37 -10.77
CA TYR A 133 -2.58 12.77 -11.10
C TYR A 133 -2.82 12.97 -12.60
N LEU A 134 -1.96 12.42 -13.46
CA LEU A 134 -2.13 12.49 -14.91
C LEU A 134 -3.45 11.85 -15.36
N ARG A 135 -3.84 10.73 -14.73
CA ARG A 135 -5.11 10.05 -14.98
C ARG A 135 -6.31 10.85 -14.46
N TYR A 136 -6.18 11.50 -13.29
CA TYR A 136 -7.22 12.36 -12.74
C TYR A 136 -7.51 13.55 -13.66
N LYS A 137 -6.47 14.18 -14.22
CA LYS A 137 -6.63 15.28 -15.19
C LYS A 137 -7.31 14.86 -16.49
N LYS A 138 -6.93 13.71 -17.06
CA LYS A 138 -7.59 13.13 -18.22
C LYS A 138 -7.36 11.63 -18.26
N SER A 139 -8.46 10.89 -18.35
CA SER A 139 -8.43 9.44 -18.47
C SER A 139 -8.16 9.02 -19.91
N SER A 140 -7.07 8.32 -20.16
CA SER A 140 -6.77 7.66 -21.44
C SER A 140 -6.30 6.23 -21.20
N GLY A 141 -6.37 5.38 -22.23
CA GLY A 141 -5.92 3.98 -22.13
C GLY A 141 -4.47 3.87 -21.67
N PHE A 142 -3.59 4.68 -22.27
CA PHE A 142 -2.17 4.78 -21.88
C PHE A 142 -2.00 5.17 -20.41
N ARG A 143 -2.64 6.25 -19.95
CA ARG A 143 -2.49 6.74 -18.56
C ARG A 143 -3.05 5.75 -17.53
N ARG A 144 -4.13 5.05 -17.87
CA ARG A 144 -4.66 3.96 -17.05
C ARG A 144 -3.66 2.82 -16.92
N LYS A 145 -3.03 2.41 -18.02
CA LYS A 145 -1.99 1.37 -18.01
C LYS A 145 -0.76 1.82 -17.23
N PHE A 146 -0.31 3.05 -17.45
CA PHE A 146 0.84 3.63 -16.74
C PHE A 146 0.63 3.65 -15.22
N HIS A 147 -0.52 4.16 -14.75
CA HIS A 147 -0.85 4.16 -13.32
C HIS A 147 -0.96 2.74 -12.73
N LEU A 148 -1.53 1.79 -13.49
CA LEU A 148 -1.58 0.40 -13.04
C LEU A 148 -0.16 -0.19 -12.93
N THR A 149 0.66 -0.03 -13.97
CA THR A 149 2.03 -0.55 -13.98
C THR A 149 2.86 0.07 -12.84
N SER A 150 2.80 1.39 -12.64
CA SER A 150 3.50 2.05 -11.53
C SER A 150 3.01 1.56 -10.17
N ALA A 151 1.69 1.37 -10.00
CA ALA A 151 1.14 0.84 -8.75
C ALA A 151 1.57 -0.59 -8.45
N MET A 152 1.71 -1.45 -9.48
CA MET A 152 2.23 -2.81 -9.31
C MET A 152 3.72 -2.83 -8.98
N ILE A 153 4.51 -1.92 -9.57
CA ILE A 153 5.93 -1.75 -9.22
C ILE A 153 6.07 -1.24 -7.78
N LEU A 154 5.24 -0.28 -7.37
CA LEU A 154 5.17 0.20 -5.98
C LEU A 154 4.80 -0.94 -5.02
N LEU A 155 3.82 -1.79 -5.37
CA LEU A 155 3.48 -2.97 -4.56
C LEU A 155 4.70 -3.88 -4.37
N ALA A 156 5.47 -4.14 -5.41
CA ALA A 156 6.69 -4.95 -5.30
C ALA A 156 7.74 -4.28 -4.39
N ALA A 157 8.03 -2.98 -4.60
CA ALA A 157 8.97 -2.22 -3.78
C ALA A 157 8.53 -2.17 -2.30
N PHE A 158 7.24 -2.01 -2.05
CA PHE A 158 6.63 -2.04 -0.72
C PHE A 158 6.80 -3.39 -0.04
N LEU A 159 6.55 -4.50 -0.73
CA LEU A 159 6.75 -5.84 -0.18
C LEU A 159 8.23 -6.08 0.16
N ILE A 160 9.14 -5.67 -0.71
CA ILE A 160 10.59 -5.70 -0.43
C ILE A 160 10.89 -4.90 0.85
N HIS A 161 10.39 -3.66 0.94
CA HIS A 161 10.63 -2.82 2.11
C HIS A 161 10.09 -3.42 3.41
N ILE A 162 8.92 -4.06 3.40
CA ILE A 162 8.37 -4.74 4.58
C ILE A 162 9.27 -5.90 5.01
N PHE A 163 9.62 -6.79 4.09
CA PHE A 163 10.28 -8.06 4.42
C PHE A 163 11.79 -8.00 4.48
N VAL A 164 12.42 -6.95 3.96
CA VAL A 164 13.87 -6.76 4.15
C VAL A 164 14.11 -6.47 5.63
N LEU A 165 14.89 -7.32 6.27
CA LEU A 165 15.17 -7.24 7.70
C LEU A 165 16.26 -6.21 7.99
N LEU A 166 16.26 -5.73 9.22
CA LEU A 166 17.40 -5.09 9.84
C LEU A 166 18.39 -6.22 10.20
N ASN A 167 19.29 -6.56 9.28
CA ASN A 167 20.41 -7.47 9.54
C ASN A 167 21.67 -6.64 9.70
#